data_AF-G5AG64-F1
#
_entry.id   AF-G5AG64-F1
#
_cell.length_a   1.000
_cell.length_b   1.000
_cell.length_c   1.000
_cell.angle_alpha   90.00
_cell.angle_beta   90.00
_cell.angle_gamma   90.00
#
_symmetry.space_group_name_H-M   'P 1'
#
loop_
_entity.id
_entity.type
_entity.pdbx_description
1 polymer ?
#
loop_
_entity_poly.entity_id
_entity_poly.type
_entity_poly.pdbx_seq_one_letter_code
_entity_poly.pdbx_strand_id
1 'polypeptide(L)'
;LAASNGHLDVLKWLQSKCYEGCTAQAMHGTASNGHLEAVFWLHYNRTEGCTRDAFDGAAGHGHLDVVKWLYENRLEGGTVIAIEKAVRNGHLQVITWLLSTYPECCPAKLEFALIDGGKF
;
A
#
# COMPACT_ATOMS: atom_id res chain seq x y z
N LEU A 1 2.22 25.42 -7.81
CA LEU A 1 2.76 25.20 -9.17
C LEU A 1 3.74 24.01 -9.29
N ALA A 2 3.88 23.14 -8.29
CA ALA A 2 4.71 21.91 -8.38
C ALA A 2 3.91 20.62 -8.66
N ALA A 3 2.63 20.77 -9.00
CA ALA A 3 1.67 19.67 -9.12
C ALA A 3 1.49 19.21 -10.60
N SER A 4 2.01 19.96 -11.57
CA SER A 4 1.56 19.91 -12.96
C SER A 4 2.07 18.71 -13.77
N ASN A 5 3.19 18.08 -13.38
CA ASN A 5 3.78 17.00 -14.17
C ASN A 5 3.36 15.61 -13.67
N GLY A 6 3.44 15.34 -12.36
CA GLY A 6 3.02 14.05 -11.79
C GLY A 6 1.50 13.82 -11.86
N HIS A 7 0.70 14.87 -11.62
CA HIS A 7 -0.76 14.74 -11.71
C HIS A 7 -1.25 14.55 -13.14
N LEU A 8 -0.54 15.05 -14.16
CA LEU A 8 -1.00 14.88 -15.54
C LEU A 8 -0.90 13.41 -15.96
N ASP A 9 0.20 12.75 -15.60
CA ASP A 9 0.40 11.33 -15.92
C ASP A 9 -0.54 10.45 -15.11
N VAL A 10 -0.76 10.78 -13.83
CA VAL A 10 -1.76 10.12 -12.98
C VAL A 10 -3.17 10.33 -13.50
N LEU A 11 -3.55 11.55 -13.92
CA LEU A 11 -4.87 11.84 -14.48
C LEU A 11 -5.06 11.19 -15.85
N LYS A 12 -4.04 11.14 -16.71
CA LYS A 12 -4.09 10.40 -17.98
C LYS A 12 -4.22 8.90 -17.74
N TRP A 13 -3.45 8.36 -16.80
CA TRP A 13 -3.55 6.95 -16.40
C TRP A 13 -4.96 6.66 -15.86
N LEU A 14 -5.45 7.48 -14.93
CA LEU A 14 -6.78 7.37 -14.36
C LEU A 14 -7.85 7.52 -15.43
N GLN A 15 -7.74 8.47 -16.37
CA GLN A 15 -8.72 8.64 -17.45
C GLN A 15 -8.71 7.44 -18.41
N SER A 16 -7.54 6.86 -18.67
CA SER A 16 -7.40 5.63 -19.48
C SER A 16 -7.92 4.36 -18.78
N LYS A 17 -7.94 4.34 -17.43
CA LYS A 17 -8.34 3.18 -16.62
C LYS A 17 -9.72 3.31 -15.94
N CYS A 18 -10.23 4.52 -15.73
CA CYS A 18 -11.53 4.81 -15.09
C CYS A 18 -12.70 4.85 -16.08
N TYR A 19 -12.48 4.82 -17.40
CA TYR A 19 -13.59 4.97 -18.37
C TYR A 19 -14.65 3.85 -18.27
N GLU A 20 -14.33 2.69 -17.66
CA GLU A 20 -15.26 1.55 -17.58
C GLU A 20 -15.47 0.94 -16.18
N GLY A 21 -14.83 1.42 -15.10
CA GLY A 21 -15.05 0.78 -13.79
C GLY A 21 -14.07 1.14 -12.69
N CYS A 22 -14.10 2.39 -12.23
CA CYS A 22 -13.38 2.77 -11.02
C CYS A 22 -14.04 2.16 -9.78
N THR A 23 -13.55 0.97 -9.42
CA THR A 23 -13.96 0.15 -8.28
C THR A 23 -12.83 0.10 -7.24
N ALA A 24 -13.04 -0.60 -6.12
CA ALA A 24 -11.97 -0.90 -5.16
C ALA A 24 -10.71 -1.52 -5.80
N GLN A 25 -10.83 -2.18 -6.97
CA GLN A 25 -9.69 -2.68 -7.76
C GLN A 25 -8.77 -1.56 -8.28
N ALA A 26 -9.32 -0.39 -8.62
CA ALA A 26 -8.51 0.74 -9.06
C ALA A 26 -7.66 1.29 -7.91
N MET A 27 -8.22 1.37 -6.70
CA MET A 27 -7.47 1.74 -5.50
C MET A 27 -6.43 0.69 -5.14
N HIS A 28 -6.76 -0.60 -5.24
CA HIS A 28 -5.80 -1.69 -5.05
C HIS A 28 -4.63 -1.61 -6.04
N GLY A 29 -4.92 -1.42 -7.33
CA GLY A 29 -3.90 -1.33 -8.37
C GLY A 29 -3.00 -0.12 -8.22
N THR A 30 -3.57 1.05 -7.90
CA THR A 30 -2.76 2.26 -7.65
C THR A 30 -1.91 2.13 -6.40
N ALA A 31 -2.45 1.56 -5.31
CA ALA A 31 -1.71 1.34 -4.09
C ALA A 31 -0.57 0.32 -4.26
N SER A 32 -0.83 -0.79 -4.95
CA SER A 32 0.17 -1.84 -5.22
C SER A 32 1.27 -1.39 -6.16
N ASN A 33 1.06 -0.33 -6.96
CA ASN A 33 2.06 0.28 -7.83
C ASN A 33 2.71 1.54 -7.23
N GLY A 34 2.35 1.92 -6.00
CA GLY A 34 2.97 3.06 -5.31
C GLY A 34 2.51 4.43 -5.82
N HIS A 35 1.38 4.51 -6.52
CA HIS A 35 0.87 5.76 -7.08
C HIS A 35 0.08 6.55 -6.04
N LEU A 36 0.80 7.13 -5.07
CA LEU A 36 0.18 7.84 -3.94
C LEU A 36 -0.78 8.95 -4.39
N GLU A 37 -0.44 9.75 -5.41
CA GLU A 37 -1.36 10.81 -5.88
C GLU A 37 -2.64 10.25 -6.49
N ALA A 38 -2.58 9.07 -7.12
CA ALA A 38 -3.75 8.38 -7.64
C ALA A 38 -4.63 7.84 -6.51
N VAL A 39 -4.01 7.32 -5.45
CA VAL A 39 -4.69 6.86 -4.23
C VAL A 39 -5.41 8.02 -3.54
N PHE A 40 -4.72 9.16 -3.36
CA PHE A 40 -5.31 10.40 -2.85
C PHE A 40 -6.53 10.82 -3.68
N TRP A 41 -6.37 10.89 -5.00
CA TRP A 41 -7.45 11.33 -5.88
C TRP A 41 -8.66 10.39 -5.78
N LEU A 42 -8.43 9.07 -5.84
CA LEU A 42 -9.50 8.08 -5.74
C LEU A 42 -10.23 8.15 -4.40
N HIS A 43 -9.53 8.41 -3.29
CA HIS A 43 -10.17 8.53 -1.98
C HIS A 43 -11.06 9.78 -1.83
N TYR A 44 -10.60 10.94 -2.31
CA TYR A 44 -11.36 12.18 -2.16
C TYR A 44 -12.46 12.34 -3.21
N ASN A 45 -12.30 11.76 -4.40
CA ASN A 45 -13.24 11.94 -5.51
C ASN A 45 -14.23 10.78 -5.65
N ARG A 46 -14.06 9.69 -4.89
CA ARG A 46 -14.93 8.52 -5.00
C ARG A 46 -15.30 7.89 -3.67
N THR A 47 -16.42 7.17 -3.67
CA THR A 47 -17.02 6.57 -2.47
C THR A 47 -16.90 5.06 -2.41
N GLU A 48 -16.43 4.38 -3.47
CA GLU A 48 -16.45 2.91 -3.56
C GLU A 48 -15.52 2.19 -2.56
N GLY A 49 -14.69 2.92 -1.80
CA GLY A 49 -13.95 2.33 -0.69
C GLY A 49 -12.60 1.71 -1.10
N CYS A 50 -11.98 1.05 -0.13
CA CYS A 50 -10.72 0.33 -0.29
C CYS A 50 -10.88 -1.06 0.33
N THR A 51 -10.32 -2.08 -0.28
CA THR A 51 -10.15 -3.38 0.40
C THR A 51 -8.81 -3.43 1.10
N ARG A 52 -8.66 -4.37 2.04
CA ARG A 52 -7.39 -4.68 2.71
C ARG A 52 -6.27 -5.03 1.72
N ASP A 53 -6.65 -5.51 0.53
CA ASP A 53 -5.70 -5.84 -0.54
C ASP A 53 -4.85 -4.65 -0.97
N ALA A 54 -5.37 -3.42 -0.92
CA ALA A 54 -4.57 -2.24 -1.28
C ALA A 54 -3.43 -2.01 -0.29
N PHE A 55 -3.69 -2.21 1.00
CA PHE A 55 -2.67 -2.09 2.04
C PHE A 55 -1.66 -3.25 1.93
N ASP A 56 -2.15 -4.49 1.84
CA ASP A 56 -1.31 -5.67 1.72
C ASP A 56 -0.46 -5.64 0.43
N GLY A 57 -1.01 -5.09 -0.65
CA GLY A 57 -0.34 -4.87 -1.92
C GLY A 57 0.74 -3.80 -1.84
N ALA A 58 0.43 -2.63 -1.28
CA ALA A 58 1.40 -1.55 -1.06
C ALA A 58 2.56 -2.01 -0.16
N ALA A 59 2.23 -2.73 0.92
CA ALA A 59 3.24 -3.28 1.83
C ALA A 59 4.10 -4.35 1.15
N GLY A 60 3.47 -5.25 0.40
CA GLY A 60 4.15 -6.30 -0.35
C GLY A 60 5.06 -5.80 -1.46
N HIS A 61 4.85 -4.60 -2.00
CA HIS A 61 5.72 -4.00 -3.03
C HIS A 61 6.63 -2.89 -2.48
N GLY A 62 6.61 -2.65 -1.16
CA GLY A 62 7.54 -1.73 -0.51
C GLY A 62 7.15 -0.25 -0.56
N HIS A 63 5.90 0.07 -0.91
CA HIS A 63 5.40 1.45 -1.03
C HIS A 63 5.01 2.03 0.34
N LEU A 64 6.02 2.33 1.17
CA LEU A 64 5.83 2.79 2.55
C LEU A 64 4.98 4.06 2.67
N ASP A 65 5.12 4.98 1.73
CA ASP A 65 4.35 6.23 1.65
C ASP A 65 2.85 5.96 1.46
N VAL A 66 2.50 5.03 0.57
CA VAL A 66 1.13 4.56 0.38
C VAL A 66 0.62 3.80 1.61
N VAL A 67 1.44 2.95 2.22
CA VAL A 67 1.08 2.19 3.44
C VAL A 67 0.74 3.13 4.60
N LYS A 68 1.57 4.15 4.85
CA LYS A 68 1.32 5.18 5.88
C LYS A 68 0.04 5.93 5.60
N TRP A 69 -0.14 6.35 4.35
CA TRP A 69 -1.32 7.09 3.97
C TRP A 69 -2.61 6.28 4.14
N LEU A 70 -2.60 5.02 3.70
CA LEU A 70 -3.72 4.09 3.90
C LEU A 70 -3.98 3.87 5.40
N TYR A 71 -2.95 3.71 6.22
CA TYR A 71 -3.10 3.56 7.67
C TYR A 71 -3.79 4.76 8.32
N GLU A 72 -3.42 5.98 7.95
CA GLU A 72 -3.96 7.20 8.55
C GLU A 72 -5.39 7.52 8.08
N ASN A 73 -5.74 7.13 6.85
CA ASN A 73 -6.98 7.58 6.18
C ASN A 73 -8.02 6.45 5.99
N ARG A 74 -7.67 5.19 6.28
CA ARG A 74 -8.55 4.03 6.10
C ARG A 74 -8.60 3.16 7.35
N LEU A 75 -9.82 2.76 7.72
CA LEU A 75 -10.08 1.93 8.88
C LEU A 75 -9.96 0.44 8.57
N GLU A 76 -9.96 0.08 7.29
CA GLU A 76 -9.93 -1.30 6.81
C GLU A 76 -8.63 -2.03 7.18
N GLY A 77 -7.52 -1.27 7.27
CA GLY A 77 -6.19 -1.72 7.70
C GLY A 77 -5.55 -2.78 6.81
N GLY A 78 -4.31 -3.17 7.17
CA GLY A 78 -3.64 -4.33 6.62
C GLY A 78 -3.98 -5.61 7.37
N THR A 79 -3.73 -6.76 6.73
CA THR A 79 -3.77 -8.06 7.40
C THR A 79 -2.35 -8.53 7.75
N VAL A 80 -2.23 -9.69 8.43
CA VAL A 80 -0.93 -10.37 8.63
C VAL A 80 -0.21 -10.64 7.30
N ILE A 81 -0.95 -10.69 6.18
CA ILE A 81 -0.40 -10.87 4.84
C ILE A 81 0.48 -9.68 4.43
N ALA A 82 0.20 -8.46 4.89
CA ALA A 82 1.02 -7.27 4.60
C ALA A 82 2.48 -7.46 5.03
N ILE A 83 2.67 -7.90 6.29
CA ILE A 83 4.01 -8.09 6.84
C ILE A 83 4.70 -9.33 6.24
N GLU A 84 3.96 -10.42 6.01
CA GLU A 84 4.51 -11.62 5.34
C GLU A 84 5.02 -11.30 3.93
N LYS A 85 4.24 -10.55 3.13
CA LYS A 85 4.65 -10.13 1.78
C LYS A 85 5.83 -9.17 1.84
N ALA A 86 5.81 -8.20 2.74
CA ALA A 86 6.92 -7.26 2.92
C ALA A 86 8.22 -8.00 3.27
N VAL A 87 8.16 -9.00 4.17
CA VAL A 87 9.30 -9.86 4.53
C VAL A 87 9.76 -10.70 3.36
N ARG A 88 8.85 -11.41 2.69
CA ARG A 88 9.19 -12.28 1.55
C ARG A 88 9.88 -11.52 0.41
N ASN A 89 9.52 -10.25 0.22
CA ASN A 89 10.10 -9.39 -0.81
C ASN A 89 11.24 -8.49 -0.29
N GLY A 90 11.61 -8.59 0.99
CA GLY A 90 12.76 -7.87 1.56
C GLY A 90 12.54 -6.37 1.77
N HIS A 91 11.30 -5.90 1.90
CA HIS A 91 10.98 -4.48 2.07
C HIS A 91 11.17 -3.99 3.51
N LEU A 92 12.43 -3.88 3.93
CA LEU A 92 12.85 -3.54 5.30
C LEU A 92 12.17 -2.30 5.87
N GLN A 93 12.03 -1.22 5.08
CA GLN A 93 11.41 0.02 5.57
C GLN A 93 9.92 -0.16 5.92
N VAL A 94 9.20 -0.97 5.15
CA VAL A 94 7.80 -1.30 5.45
C VAL A 94 7.72 -2.21 6.67
N ILE A 95 8.61 -3.21 6.77
CA ILE A 95 8.66 -4.13 7.91
C ILE A 95 8.92 -3.36 9.21
N THR A 96 9.96 -2.52 9.24
CA THR A 96 10.28 -1.70 10.41
C THR A 96 9.11 -0.81 10.82
N TRP A 97 8.44 -0.20 9.84
CA TRP A 97 7.28 0.64 10.13
C TRP A 97 6.09 -0.15 10.64
N LEU A 98 5.75 -1.31 10.04
CA LEU A 98 4.65 -2.16 10.50
C LEU A 98 4.90 -2.70 11.91
N LEU A 99 6.13 -3.13 12.21
CA LEU A 99 6.52 -3.61 13.55
C LEU A 99 6.47 -2.49 14.60
N SER A 100 6.86 -1.26 14.21
CA SER A 100 6.74 -0.07 15.06
C SER A 100 5.29 0.27 15.37
N THR A 101 4.37 0.06 14.43
CA THR A 101 2.97 0.48 14.53
C THR A 101 2.09 -0.59 15.19
N TYR A 102 2.43 -1.88 15.04
CA TYR A 102 1.66 -3.01 15.59
C TYR A 102 2.54 -4.02 16.35
N PRO A 103 3.08 -3.64 17.51
CA PRO A 103 3.94 -4.55 18.30
C PRO A 103 3.22 -5.84 18.74
N GLU A 104 1.90 -5.78 18.92
CA GLU A 104 1.05 -6.92 19.33
C GLU A 104 0.77 -7.92 18.18
N CYS A 105 0.91 -7.50 16.92
CA CYS A 105 0.63 -8.33 15.74
C CYS A 105 1.86 -9.00 15.16
N CYS A 106 2.97 -9.07 15.89
CA CYS A 106 4.07 -9.96 15.55
C CYS A 106 3.63 -11.42 15.76
N PRO A 107 3.31 -12.22 14.72
CA PRO A 107 3.37 -13.66 14.89
C PRO A 107 4.80 -14.00 15.31
N ALA A 108 4.97 -14.72 16.41
CA ALA A 108 6.28 -15.16 16.93
C ALA A 108 7.17 -15.87 15.89
N LYS A 109 6.60 -16.28 14.74
CA LYS A 109 7.33 -16.79 13.56
C LYS A 109 8.15 -15.75 12.79
N LEU A 110 7.87 -14.45 12.92
CA LEU A 110 8.56 -13.39 12.17
C LEU A 110 9.89 -12.95 12.82
N GLU A 111 10.07 -13.13 14.13
CA GLU A 111 11.36 -12.92 14.79
C GLU A 111 12.44 -13.80 14.16
N PHE A 112 12.14 -15.08 13.91
CA PHE A 112 13.09 -16.00 13.28
C PHE A 112 13.49 -15.61 11.85
N ALA A 113 12.60 -14.98 11.08
CA ALA A 113 12.88 -14.59 9.69
C ALA A 113 13.79 -13.36 9.58
N LEU A 114 13.76 -12.47 10.58
CA LEU A 114 14.53 -11.22 10.57
C LEU A 114 15.90 -11.35 11.26
N ILE A 115 16.04 -12.30 12.20
CA ILE A 115 17.28 -12.46 12.98
C ILE A 115 18.31 -13.35 12.26
N ASP A 116 17.88 -14.28 11.40
CA ASP A 116 18.79 -15.27 10.77
C ASP A 116 19.38 -14.85 9.40
N GLY A 117 19.37 -13.54 9.11
CA GLY A 117 20.14 -13.01 7.97
C GLY A 117 19.70 -13.49 6.58
N GLY A 118 18.40 -13.71 6.37
CA GLY A 118 17.74 -13.74 5.06
C GLY A 118 18.56 -14.35 3.92
N LYS A 119 18.78 -15.67 3.95
CA LYS A 119 19.10 -16.41 2.71
C LYS A 119 17.80 -16.61 1.94
N PHE A 120 17.67 -15.86 0.84
CA PHE A 120 16.78 -16.17 -0.28
C PHE A 120 17.22 -17.48 -0.96
#